data_AF-A0A183D7X8-F1
#
_entry.id   AF-A0A183D7X8-F1
#
_cell.length_a   1.000
_cell.length_b   1.000
_cell.length_c   1.000
_cell.angle_alpha   90.00
_cell.angle_beta   90.00
_cell.angle_gamma   90.00
#
_symmetry.space_group_name_H-M   'P 1'
#
loop_
_entity.id
_entity.type
_entity.pdbx_description
1 polymer ?
#
loop_
_entity_poly.entity_id
_entity_poly.type
_entity_poly.pdbx_seq_one_letter_code
_entity_poly.pdbx_strand_id
1 'polypeptide(L)' 'MGVPAFFRWLSRKYPSVIVDAVEEKSRDVDGEFDNLYLDMNGIIHPCTHPEDRPAPKTEDEMFVSVPLERCFIFCEKCQH' A
#
# COMPACT_ATOMS: atom_id res chain seq x y z
N MET A 1 21.03 3.16 -7.91
CA MET A 1 19.76 3.03 -8.65
C MET A 1 18.64 3.25 -7.65
N GLY A 2 17.82 4.29 -7.79
CA GLY A 2 16.70 4.52 -6.87
C GLY A 2 15.57 3.52 -7.07
N VAL A 3 14.67 3.42 -6.09
CA VAL A 3 13.48 2.54 -6.12
C VAL A 3 12.70 2.64 -7.44
N PRO A 4 12.43 3.84 -8.02
CA PRO A 4 11.69 3.94 -9.28
C PRO A 4 12.41 3.32 -10.48
N ALA A 5 13.75 3.42 -10.53
CA ALA A 5 14.55 2.86 -11.62
C ALA A 5 14.58 1.33 -11.57
N PHE A 6 14.67 0.76 -10.36
CA PHE A 6 14.63 -0.67 -10.14
C PHE A 6 13.24 -1.24 -10.45
N PHE A 7 12.18 -0.61 -9.94
CA PHE A 7 10.80 -1.00 -10.23
C PHE A 7 10.55 -1.03 -11.75
N ARG A 8 10.87 0.06 -12.47
CA ARG A 8 10.73 0.13 -13.93
C ARG A 8 11.48 -0.97 -14.69
N TRP A 9 12.68 -1.32 -14.23
CA TRP A 9 13.44 -2.41 -14.84
C TRP A 9 12.76 -3.76 -14.62
N LEU A 10 12.27 -4.01 -13.41
CA LEU A 10 11.57 -5.25 -13.05
C LEU A 10 10.26 -5.39 -13.83
N SER A 11 9.43 -4.34 -13.89
CA SER A 11 8.16 -4.32 -14.63
C SER A 11 8.33 -4.68 -16.10
N ARG A 12 9.42 -4.19 -16.73
CA ARG A 12 9.71 -4.47 -18.15
C ARG A 12 10.24 -5.88 -18.37
N LYS A 13 11.03 -6.40 -17.44
CA LYS A 13 11.67 -7.71 -17.56
C LYS A 13 10.71 -8.86 -17.26
N TYR A 14 9.80 -8.67 -16.31
CA TYR A 14 8.83 -9.68 -15.89
C TYR A 14 7.44 -9.05 -15.74
N PRO A 15 6.66 -8.89 -16.82
CA PRO A 15 5.37 -8.20 -16.76
C PRO A 15 4.34 -8.85 -15.82
N SER A 16 4.43 -10.17 -15.63
CA SER A 16 3.49 -10.94 -14.80
C SER A 16 3.68 -10.76 -13.29
N VAL A 17 4.73 -10.06 -12.84
CA VAL A 17 4.97 -9.84 -11.39
C VAL A 17 4.16 -8.68 -10.83
N ILE A 18 3.53 -7.88 -11.69
CA ILE A 18 2.67 -6.76 -11.30
C ILE A 18 1.25 -7.17 -11.60
N VAL A 19 0.43 -7.19 -10.55
CA VAL A 19 -1.00 -7.43 -10.62
C VAL A 19 -1.67 -6.27 -9.90
N ASP A 20 -2.73 -5.74 -10.48
CA ASP A 20 -3.47 -4.65 -9.87
C ASP A 20 -4.17 -5.12 -8.59
N ALA A 21 -4.06 -4.30 -7.55
CA ALA A 21 -4.74 -4.52 -6.28
C ALA A 21 -6.24 -4.23 -6.45
N VAL A 22 -7.08 -5.27 -6.38
CA VAL A 22 -8.54 -5.15 -6.52
C VAL A 22 -9.18 -5.03 -5.14
N GLU A 23 -9.72 -3.85 -4.79
CA GLU A 23 -10.34 -3.60 -3.47
C GLU A 23 -11.76 -4.19 -3.32
N GLU A 24 -12.37 -4.62 -4.43
CA GLU A 24 -13.69 -5.25 -4.47
C GLU A 24 -13.59 -6.78 -4.47
N LYS A 25 -14.56 -7.41 -3.81
CA LYS A 25 -14.62 -8.85 -3.60
C LYS A 25 -14.94 -9.58 -4.91
N SER A 26 -13.92 -9.93 -5.70
CA SER A 26 -14.07 -10.84 -6.83
C SER A 26 -14.10 -12.29 -6.33
N ARG A 27 -15.21 -12.99 -6.57
CA ARG A 27 -15.50 -14.36 -6.11
C ARG A 27 -14.53 -15.46 -6.59
N ASP A 28 -13.52 -15.13 -7.40
CA ASP A 28 -12.70 -16.08 -8.16
C ASP A 28 -11.19 -15.74 -8.17
N VAL A 29 -10.69 -14.99 -7.18
CA VAL A 29 -9.25 -14.72 -7.07
C VAL A 29 -8.64 -15.58 -5.96
N ASP A 30 -7.79 -16.53 -6.35
CA ASP A 30 -6.92 -17.33 -5.47
C ASP A 30 -5.88 -16.42 -4.80
N GLY A 31 -6.22 -15.85 -3.64
CA GLY A 31 -5.38 -14.82 -3.00
C GLY A 31 -5.53 -14.74 -1.48
N GLU A 32 -5.56 -15.89 -0.79
CA GLU A 32 -5.59 -15.91 0.68
C GLU A 32 -4.19 -15.62 1.24
N PHE A 33 -4.07 -14.64 2.15
CA PHE A 33 -2.81 -14.28 2.80
C PHE A 33 -2.88 -14.59 4.31
N ASP A 34 -1.89 -15.31 4.85
CA ASP A 34 -1.84 -15.60 6.29
C ASP A 34 -1.26 -14.46 7.12
N ASN A 35 -0.28 -13.74 6.55
CA ASN A 35 0.52 -12.75 7.28
C ASN A 35 0.65 -11.46 6.45
N LEU A 36 0.30 -10.33 7.05
CA LEU A 36 0.50 -8.99 6.49
C LEU A 36 1.62 -8.27 7.25
N TYR A 37 2.69 -7.91 6.54
CA TYR A 37 3.78 -7.11 7.10
C TYR A 37 3.70 -5.67 6.58
N LEU A 38 3.69 -4.71 7.50
CA LEU A 38 3.57 -3.28 7.18
C LEU A 38 4.88 -2.55 7.49
N ASP A 39 5.43 -1.88 6.48
CA ASP A 39 6.51 -0.91 6.69
C ASP A 39 5.92 0.41 7.16
N MET A 40 5.93 0.63 8.47
CA MET A 40 5.41 1.85 9.09
C MET A 40 6.13 3.11 8.63
N ASN A 41 7.42 3.04 8.29
CA ASN A 41 8.14 4.22 7.79
C ASN A 41 7.64 4.58 6.39
N GLY A 42 7.41 3.58 5.55
CA GLY A 42 6.82 3.75 4.22
C GLY A 42 5.40 4.35 4.24
N ILE A 43 4.64 4.14 5.32
CA ILE A 43 3.29 4.68 5.51
C ILE A 43 3.33 6.07 6.17
N ILE A 44 4.11 6.27 7.22
CA ILE A 44 4.16 7.52 8.00
C ILE A 44 4.85 8.64 7.21
N HIS A 45 5.90 8.34 6.44
CA HIS A 45 6.66 9.36 5.72
C HIS A 45 5.80 10.15 4.71
N PRO A 46 4.98 9.51 3.84
CA PRO A 46 4.02 10.23 2.99
C PRO A 46 2.91 10.98 3.77
N CYS A 47 2.56 10.53 4.98
CA CYS A 47 1.56 11.20 5.80
C CYS A 47 2.10 12.48 6.47
N THR A 48 3.39 12.50 6.81
CA THR A 48 4.06 13.65 7.45
C THR A 48 4.60 14.66 6.45
N HIS A 49 4.95 14.21 5.24
CA HIS A 49 5.46 15.06 4.17
C HIS A 49 4.69 14.82 2.85
N PRO A 50 3.38 15.09 2.80
CA PRO A 50 2.58 14.90 1.60
C PRO A 50 2.96 15.90 0.49
N GLU A 51 2.98 15.44 -0.77
CA GLU A 51 3.28 16.30 -1.92
C GLU A 51 2.10 17.22 -2.30
N ASP A 52 0.85 16.76 -2.10
CA ASP A 52 -0.36 17.43 -2.60
C ASP A 52 -1.16 18.21 -1.54
N ARG A 53 -0.79 18.11 -0.26
CA ARG A 53 -1.51 18.75 0.87
C ARG A 53 -0.50 19.29 1.89
N PRO A 54 -0.88 20.23 2.77
CA PRO A 54 0.01 20.67 3.85
C PRO A 54 0.31 19.52 4.82
N ALA A 55 1.51 19.54 5.39
CA ALA A 55 1.90 18.62 6.46
C ALA A 55 0.96 18.76 7.67
N PRO A 56 0.67 17.64 8.37
CA PRO A 56 -0.14 17.67 9.58
C PRO A 56 0.52 18.54 10.65
N LYS A 57 -0.28 19.31 11.38
CA LYS A 57 0.22 20.27 12.39
C LYS A 57 0.32 19.63 13.78
N THR A 58 -0.39 18.54 14.00
CA THR A 58 -0.44 17.82 15.27
C THR A 58 -0.25 16.32 15.05
N GLU A 59 0.16 15.63 16.10
CA GLU A 59 0.28 14.17 16.08
C GLU A 59 -1.09 13.51 15.87
N ASP A 60 -2.16 14.06 16.44
CA ASP A 60 -3.53 13.55 16.25
C ASP A 60 -3.97 13.57 14.79
N GLU A 61 -3.69 14.67 14.07
CA GLU A 61 -3.95 14.76 12.62
C GLU A 61 -3.13 13.74 11.84
N MET A 62 -1.88 13.50 12.25
CA MET A 62 -1.03 12.48 11.65
C MET A 62 -1.65 11.10 11.84
N PHE A 63 -2.03 10.71 13.06
CA PHE A 63 -2.60 9.39 13.36
C PHE A 63 -3.88 9.10 12.59
N VAL A 64 -4.77 10.10 12.44
CA VAL A 64 -6.00 9.96 11.63
C VAL A 64 -5.67 9.74 10.15
N SER A 65 -4.56 10.28 9.67
CA SER A 65 -4.18 10.18 8.27
C SER A 65 -3.48 8.87 7.88
N VAL A 66 -3.01 8.08 8.86
CA VAL A 66 -2.33 6.79 8.61
C VAL A 66 -3.39 5.74 8.23
N PRO A 67 -3.38 5.20 6.98
CA PRO A 67 -4.46 4.36 6.46
C PRO A 67 -4.34 2.88 6.86
N LEU A 68 -4.08 2.57 8.14
CA LEU A 68 -3.89 1.19 8.62
C LEU A 68 -5.12 0.32 8.35
N GLU A 69 -6.31 0.84 8.65
CA GLU A 69 -7.58 0.12 8.43
C GLU A 69 -7.79 -0.23 6.97
N ARG A 70 -7.41 0.66 6.04
CA ARG A 70 -7.56 0.40 4.60
C ARG A 70 -6.64 -0.72 4.14
N CYS A 71 -5.40 -0.76 4.62
CA CYS A 71 -4.46 -1.86 4.32
C CYS A 71 -4.98 -3.20 4.88
N PHE A 72 -5.56 -3.19 6.07
CA PHE A 72 -6.13 -4.38 6.70
C PHE A 72 -7.37 -4.89 5.97
N ILE A 73 -8.34 -4.01 5.71
CA ILE A 73 -9.57 -4.33 4.98
C ILE A 73 -9.25 -4.84 3.58
N PHE A 74 -8.25 -4.26 2.90
CA PHE A 74 -7.81 -4.74 1.60
C PHE A 74 -7.33 -6.20 1.67
N CYS A 75 -6.47 -6.53 2.64
CA CYS A 75 -5.97 -7.88 2.83
C CYS A 75 -7.08 -8.87 3.20
N GLU A 76 -7.97 -8.53 4.14
CA GLU A 76 -9.08 -9.38 4.55
C GLU A 76 -10.08 -9.63 3.41
N LYS A 77 -10.35 -8.62 2.58
CA LYS A 77 -11.23 -8.78 1.41
C LYS A 77 -10.65 -9.70 0.34
N CYS A 78 -9.33 -9.87 0.28
CA CYS A 78 -8.69 -10.85 -0.58
C CYS A 78 -8.81 -12.28 -0.02
N GLN A 79 -9.20 -12.43 1.24
CA GLN A 79 -9.10 -13.68 1.99
C GLN A 79 -10.38 -14.57 1.94
N HIS A 80 -11.53 -14.04 1.50
CA HIS A 80 -12.84 -14.73 1.57
C HIS A 80 -13.73 -14.50 0.35
#